data_AF-A0A821ZCT3-F1
#
_entry.id   AF-A0A821ZCT3-F1
#
_cell.length_a   1.000
_cell.length_b   1.000
_cell.length_c   1.000
_cell.angle_alpha   90.00
_cell.angle_beta   90.00
_cell.angle_gamma   90.00
#
_symmetry.space_group_name_H-M   'P 1'
#
loop_
_entity.id
_entity.type
_entity.pdbx_description
1 polymer ?
#
loop_
_entity_poly.entity_id
_entity_poly.type
_entity_poly.pdbx_seq_one_letter_code
_entity_poly.pdbx_strand_id
1 'polypeptide(L)'
;IRHHGMTTPHYHYILMSLESDRIDMRFFRYGGVNVTYFSPKSSYKMDSTFDPVTNNRLSLPSFEKRALADAISIYMRSIMALDDMTRNDILHPTDTDDNFDHLKIQCRAKDKNPQHEAFGEQLFNIMKTISFEGYTGHIKFNEYGERTNYTLNVYQITMNKLPRNLGNFTNDQLFMDDLKGFEGRQAHDFDKGRERIITTILDEPFTILNESVVGNLTASEAAGQFFTFDQLYGYCVDLARLICEKKLEIRCKFRIVKDNSFGNKPAPDKPWNGMIGELVRHEADLAVAPLTITSQRESVVDFSKPWMNLGISILITKPEKNEPDVFSFMAPLSGDIWMCVTFAYIGVSVILFLVSRFSPYEWSIEDETTPQLSNKFSILNTLFFALAAFMQQGVDFIPRSISGRLVASIWWYFSMILVSSYTANLAAFLTVKRMVTPIESVEDLARHPHLKYGVVRGGSTQEFFVKSDVKLFQRMWANMQQNDDVLVKSNEEGINKVRISKGKYAFLLESIKNEYTNERHPCNTMKIGSNLDSKGYGIATPVGSELREAINIAVLEMSEDGTLNSLKAVFIG
;
A
#
# COMPACT_ATOMS: atom_id res chain seq x y z
N ILE A 1 0.17 -28.36 -18.99
CA ILE A 1 0.58 -28.06 -17.59
C ILE A 1 2.11 -28.02 -17.46
N ARG A 2 2.82 -29.15 -17.61
CA ARG A 2 4.30 -29.21 -17.46
C ARG A 2 5.07 -28.22 -18.34
N HIS A 3 4.81 -28.18 -19.64
CA HIS A 3 5.51 -27.30 -20.58
C HIS A 3 5.31 -25.80 -20.33
N HIS A 4 4.23 -25.42 -19.63
CA HIS A 4 3.91 -24.03 -19.33
C HIS A 4 4.31 -23.61 -17.91
N GLY A 5 5.05 -24.45 -17.17
CA GLY A 5 5.50 -24.12 -15.80
C GLY A 5 4.39 -24.03 -14.76
N MET A 6 3.17 -24.48 -15.07
CA MET A 6 1.99 -24.39 -14.19
C MET A 6 1.95 -25.51 -13.14
N THR A 7 3.11 -25.94 -12.66
CA THR A 7 3.27 -26.98 -11.62
C THR A 7 3.62 -26.39 -10.27
N THR A 8 3.54 -25.07 -10.09
CA THR A 8 3.89 -24.36 -8.85
C THR A 8 2.84 -24.56 -7.75
N PRO A 9 3.17 -24.28 -6.48
CA PRO A 9 2.26 -24.47 -5.33
C PRO A 9 0.96 -23.65 -5.37
N HIS A 10 0.87 -22.66 -6.26
CA HIS A 10 -0.28 -21.77 -6.39
C HIS A 10 -1.45 -22.41 -7.15
N TYR A 11 -1.22 -23.54 -7.83
CA TYR A 11 -2.27 -24.26 -8.55
C TYR A 11 -2.82 -25.43 -7.72
N HIS A 12 -4.11 -25.70 -7.88
CA HIS A 12 -4.76 -26.91 -7.39
C HIS A 12 -5.52 -27.55 -8.55
N TYR A 13 -5.14 -28.78 -8.90
CA TYR A 13 -5.82 -29.53 -9.95
C TYR A 13 -6.73 -30.61 -9.36
N ILE A 14 -7.95 -30.71 -9.89
CA ILE A 14 -8.89 -31.79 -9.60
C ILE A 14 -9.06 -32.61 -10.88
N LEU A 15 -8.72 -33.89 -10.83
CA LEU A 15 -8.86 -34.81 -11.95
C LEU A 15 -10.13 -35.63 -11.78
N MET A 16 -11.07 -35.46 -12.70
CA MET A 16 -12.40 -36.07 -12.64
C MET A 16 -12.50 -37.43 -13.36
N SER A 17 -11.44 -37.89 -14.01
CA SER A 17 -11.45 -39.18 -14.72
C SER A 17 -11.32 -40.35 -13.74
N LEU A 18 -12.05 -41.45 -13.99
CA LEU A 18 -11.91 -42.70 -13.26
C LEU A 18 -10.58 -43.43 -13.54
N GLU A 19 -9.81 -42.97 -14.54
CA GLU A 19 -8.47 -43.47 -14.89
C GLU A 19 -7.34 -42.55 -14.41
N SER A 20 -7.64 -41.62 -13.51
CA SER A 20 -6.64 -40.65 -13.03
C SER A 20 -5.49 -41.32 -12.28
N ASP A 21 -5.68 -42.53 -11.75
CA ASP A 21 -4.66 -43.35 -11.09
C ASP A 21 -3.54 -43.83 -12.03
N ARG A 22 -3.76 -43.84 -13.35
CA ARG A 22 -2.77 -44.26 -14.35
C ARG A 22 -1.85 -43.14 -14.83
N ILE A 23 -2.23 -41.89 -14.59
CA ILE A 23 -1.42 -40.74 -15.00
C ILE A 23 -0.12 -40.75 -14.19
N ASP A 24 1.03 -40.53 -14.86
CA ASP A 24 2.30 -40.46 -14.15
C ASP A 24 2.38 -39.19 -13.30
N MET A 25 2.02 -39.32 -12.02
CA MET A 25 1.97 -38.21 -11.09
C MET A 25 3.33 -37.81 -10.52
N ARG A 26 4.42 -38.49 -10.89
CA ARG A 26 5.77 -38.19 -10.37
C ARG A 26 6.19 -36.75 -10.68
N PHE A 27 5.77 -36.21 -11.81
CA PHE A 27 6.06 -34.82 -12.19
C PHE A 27 5.38 -33.79 -11.30
N PHE A 28 4.19 -34.09 -10.77
CA PHE A 28 3.48 -33.19 -9.86
C PHE A 28 4.05 -33.24 -8.42
N ARG A 29 4.75 -34.31 -8.05
CA ARG A 29 5.37 -34.46 -6.71
C ARG A 29 6.46 -33.43 -6.40
N TYR A 30 7.18 -32.97 -7.43
CA TYR A 30 8.31 -32.04 -7.27
C TYR A 30 7.92 -30.58 -7.52
N GLY A 31 6.82 -30.31 -8.21
CA GLY A 31 6.37 -28.94 -8.50
C GLY A 31 5.76 -28.21 -7.30
N GLY A 32 5.30 -28.95 -6.29
CA GLY A 32 4.64 -28.40 -5.10
C GLY A 32 3.15 -28.12 -5.29
N VAL A 33 2.59 -28.42 -6.46
CA VAL A 33 1.15 -28.34 -6.78
C VAL A 33 0.35 -29.43 -6.06
N ASN A 34 -0.81 -29.07 -5.54
CA ASN A 34 -1.75 -30.04 -4.97
C ASN A 34 -2.62 -30.64 -6.09
N VAL A 35 -2.69 -31.96 -6.15
CA VAL A 35 -3.53 -32.68 -7.12
C VAL A 35 -4.46 -33.64 -6.38
N THR A 36 -5.76 -33.49 -6.59
CA THR A 36 -6.79 -34.37 -6.04
C THR A 36 -7.41 -35.17 -7.18
N TYR A 37 -7.60 -36.47 -7.00
CA TYR A 37 -8.23 -37.32 -8.01
C TYR A 37 -9.06 -38.44 -7.38
N PHE A 38 -10.00 -38.96 -8.16
CA PHE A 38 -10.89 -40.04 -7.76
C PHE A 38 -10.45 -41.35 -8.42
N SER A 39 -10.53 -42.47 -7.69
CA SER A 39 -10.25 -43.79 -8.23
C SER A 39 -11.27 -44.81 -7.71
N PRO A 40 -11.84 -45.67 -8.56
CA PRO A 40 -12.76 -46.73 -8.11
C PRO A 40 -12.11 -47.66 -7.10
N LYS A 41 -12.82 -47.96 -6.00
CA LYS A 41 -12.35 -48.92 -5.00
C LYS A 41 -12.47 -50.35 -5.54
N SER A 42 -11.33 -50.94 -5.94
CA SER A 42 -11.29 -52.35 -6.36
C SER A 42 -11.43 -53.28 -5.16
N SER A 43 -12.36 -54.23 -5.23
CA SER A 43 -12.57 -55.25 -4.19
C SER A 43 -11.54 -56.39 -4.27
N TYR A 44 -10.93 -56.57 -5.44
CA TYR A 44 -9.80 -57.48 -5.62
C TYR A 44 -8.49 -56.71 -5.49
N LYS A 45 -7.68 -57.06 -4.49
CA LYS A 45 -6.23 -56.78 -4.53
C LYS A 45 -5.67 -57.66 -5.63
N MET A 46 -5.62 -57.14 -6.86
CA MET A 46 -4.86 -57.77 -7.91
C MET A 46 -3.39 -57.64 -7.50
N ASP A 47 -2.88 -58.62 -6.76
CA ASP A 47 -1.45 -58.80 -6.63
C ASP A 47 -0.94 -58.86 -8.07
N SER A 48 0.08 -58.05 -8.38
CA SER A 48 0.70 -58.07 -9.68
C SER A 48 1.31 -59.45 -9.89
N THR A 49 0.54 -60.38 -10.42
CA THR A 49 1.01 -61.71 -10.79
C THR A 49 2.04 -61.50 -11.89
N PHE A 50 3.29 -61.72 -11.51
CA PHE A 50 4.44 -61.76 -12.39
C PHE A 50 4.16 -62.84 -13.44
N ASP A 51 4.07 -62.47 -14.71
CA ASP A 51 4.01 -63.43 -15.82
C ASP A 51 5.45 -63.86 -16.14
N PRO A 52 5.87 -65.08 -15.78
CA PRO A 52 7.26 -65.52 -15.94
C PRO A 52 7.68 -65.69 -17.41
N VAL A 53 6.74 -65.64 -18.36
CA VAL A 53 7.01 -65.83 -19.79
C VAL A 53 7.30 -64.52 -20.51
N THR A 54 6.64 -63.43 -20.13
CA THR A 54 6.70 -62.16 -20.87
C THR A 54 7.60 -61.10 -20.24
N ASN A 55 8.12 -61.33 -19.03
CA ASN A 55 8.98 -60.39 -18.28
C ASN A 55 8.41 -58.96 -18.18
N ASN A 56 7.10 -58.81 -18.35
CA ASN A 56 6.38 -57.55 -18.26
C ASN A 56 5.54 -57.55 -17.00
N ARG A 57 5.66 -56.50 -16.19
CA ARG A 57 4.66 -56.22 -15.14
C ARG A 57 3.33 -55.99 -15.84
N LEU A 58 2.36 -56.89 -15.63
CA LEU A 58 0.99 -56.65 -16.09
C LEU A 58 0.52 -55.32 -15.48
N SER A 59 0.49 -54.27 -16.28
CA SER A 59 -0.12 -53.00 -15.87
C SER A 59 -1.56 -53.30 -15.49
N LEU A 60 -2.02 -52.78 -14.34
CA LEU A 60 -3.44 -52.82 -13.95
C LEU A 60 -4.32 -52.57 -15.18
N PRO A 61 -5.29 -53.45 -15.48
CA PRO A 61 -6.16 -53.27 -16.62
C PRO A 61 -6.83 -51.89 -16.55
N SER A 62 -7.00 -51.23 -17.70
CA SER A 62 -7.75 -49.96 -17.80
C SER A 62 -9.10 -50.09 -17.10
N PHE A 63 -9.67 -48.97 -16.64
CA PHE A 63 -11.00 -49.00 -16.06
C PHE A 63 -11.99 -49.65 -17.03
N GLU A 64 -11.87 -49.37 -18.32
CA GLU A 64 -12.64 -50.00 -19.40
C GLU A 64 -12.54 -51.53 -19.40
N LYS A 65 -11.33 -52.10 -19.24
CA LYS A 65 -11.14 -53.56 -19.21
C LYS A 65 -11.75 -54.18 -17.95
N ARG A 66 -11.64 -53.50 -16.80
CA ARG A 66 -12.28 -53.93 -15.55
C ARG A 66 -13.80 -53.87 -15.65
N ALA A 67 -14.34 -52.78 -16.19
CA ALA A 67 -15.76 -52.61 -16.44
C ALA A 67 -16.29 -53.65 -17.44
N LEU A 68 -15.52 -54.00 -18.47
CA LEU A 68 -15.88 -55.06 -19.42
C LEU A 68 -15.93 -56.43 -18.74
N ALA A 69 -14.95 -56.77 -17.90
CA ALA A 69 -14.95 -58.02 -17.14
C ALA A 69 -16.15 -58.11 -16.18
N ASP A 70 -16.49 -56.99 -15.54
CA ASP A 70 -17.68 -56.87 -14.71
C ASP A 70 -18.97 -57.00 -15.52
N ALA A 71 -19.04 -56.40 -16.73
CA ALA A 71 -20.18 -56.53 -17.63
C ALA A 71 -20.40 -57.97 -18.10
N ILE A 72 -19.32 -58.68 -18.45
CA ILE A 72 -19.39 -60.12 -18.79
C ILE A 72 -19.88 -60.92 -17.58
N SER A 73 -19.43 -60.57 -16.37
CA SER A 73 -19.86 -61.24 -15.13
C SER A 73 -21.34 -60.99 -14.83
N ILE A 74 -21.85 -59.77 -15.03
CA ILE A 74 -23.28 -59.45 -14.93
C ILE A 74 -24.06 -60.31 -15.92
N TYR A 75 -23.63 -60.33 -17.17
CA TYR A 75 -24.32 -61.06 -18.24
C TYR A 75 -24.38 -62.57 -17.96
N MET A 76 -23.25 -63.19 -17.62
CA MET A 76 -23.18 -64.62 -17.30
C MET A 76 -24.04 -64.99 -16.07
N ARG A 77 -24.00 -64.16 -15.02
CA ARG A 77 -24.84 -64.36 -13.82
C ARG A 77 -26.33 -64.21 -14.14
N SER A 78 -26.67 -63.32 -15.07
CA SER A 78 -28.06 -63.14 -15.52
C SER A 78 -28.56 -64.36 -16.29
N ILE A 79 -27.74 -64.92 -17.16
CA ILE A 79 -28.06 -66.16 -17.88
C ILE A 79 -28.23 -67.33 -16.89
N MET A 80 -27.32 -67.46 -15.92
CA MET A 80 -27.43 -68.49 -14.88
C MET A 80 -28.66 -68.34 -13.98
N ALA A 81 -29.27 -67.15 -13.90
CA ALA A 81 -30.47 -66.90 -13.12
C ALA A 81 -31.79 -67.10 -13.90
N LEU A 82 -31.73 -67.34 -15.23
CA LEU A 82 -32.90 -67.68 -16.04
C LEU A 82 -33.41 -69.09 -15.75
N ASP A 83 -34.66 -69.38 -16.10
CA ASP A 83 -35.25 -70.72 -16.02
C ASP A 83 -34.44 -71.77 -16.81
N ASP A 84 -34.42 -73.01 -16.34
CA ASP A 84 -33.56 -74.08 -16.89
C ASP A 84 -33.80 -74.36 -18.39
N MET A 85 -35.05 -74.24 -18.87
CA MET A 85 -35.37 -74.36 -20.31
C MET A 85 -34.70 -73.24 -21.12
N THR A 86 -34.94 -71.98 -20.74
CA THR A 86 -34.39 -70.80 -21.43
C THR A 86 -32.87 -70.73 -21.33
N ARG A 87 -32.30 -71.16 -20.20
CA ARG A 87 -30.85 -71.21 -19.98
C ARG A 87 -30.18 -72.25 -20.89
N ASN A 88 -30.78 -73.43 -21.03
CA ASN A 88 -30.24 -74.50 -21.88
C ASN A 88 -30.32 -74.13 -23.37
N ASP A 89 -31.39 -73.47 -23.82
CA ASP A 89 -31.48 -72.95 -25.19
C ASP A 89 -30.35 -71.96 -25.53
N ILE A 90 -29.89 -71.16 -24.55
CA ILE A 90 -28.83 -70.16 -24.73
C ILE A 90 -27.43 -70.79 -24.69
N LEU A 91 -27.19 -71.70 -23.73
CA LEU A 91 -25.86 -72.31 -23.51
C LEU A 91 -25.57 -73.46 -24.48
N HIS A 92 -26.61 -74.13 -24.97
CA HIS A 92 -26.55 -75.27 -25.87
C HIS A 92 -27.51 -75.06 -27.05
N PRO A 93 -27.23 -74.08 -27.94
CA PRO A 93 -28.00 -73.94 -29.16
C PRO A 93 -27.96 -75.26 -29.92
N THR A 94 -29.12 -75.76 -30.34
CA THR A 94 -29.21 -77.01 -31.13
C THR A 94 -28.27 -76.95 -32.34
N ASP A 95 -27.52 -78.02 -32.58
CA ASP A 95 -26.41 -78.25 -33.56
C ASP A 95 -26.63 -77.80 -35.02
N THR A 96 -27.77 -77.19 -35.36
CA THR A 96 -28.08 -76.70 -36.72
C THR A 96 -27.90 -75.19 -36.92
N ASP A 97 -27.49 -74.44 -35.89
CA ASP A 97 -27.39 -72.97 -35.96
C ASP A 97 -26.00 -72.45 -35.56
N ASP A 98 -24.99 -72.77 -36.38
CA ASP A 98 -23.61 -72.30 -36.25
C ASP A 98 -23.45 -70.75 -36.31
N ASN A 99 -24.51 -70.01 -36.70
CA ASN A 99 -24.47 -68.58 -36.99
C ASN A 99 -25.32 -67.70 -36.05
N PHE A 100 -25.88 -68.28 -34.97
CA PHE A 100 -26.81 -67.58 -34.07
C PHE A 100 -27.99 -66.93 -34.81
N ASP A 101 -28.48 -67.52 -35.91
CA ASP A 101 -29.54 -66.92 -36.73
C ASP A 101 -30.86 -66.79 -35.95
N HIS A 102 -31.14 -67.71 -35.01
CA HIS A 102 -32.29 -67.64 -34.09
C HIS A 102 -32.25 -66.46 -33.10
N LEU A 103 -31.10 -65.83 -32.86
CA LEU A 103 -30.94 -64.65 -32.00
C LEU A 103 -30.85 -63.33 -32.79
N LYS A 104 -30.84 -63.39 -34.13
CA LYS A 104 -30.72 -62.19 -34.97
C LYS A 104 -32.05 -61.44 -35.07
N ILE A 105 -32.10 -60.29 -34.40
CA ILE A 105 -33.20 -59.33 -34.54
C ILE A 105 -32.91 -58.46 -35.78
N GLN A 106 -33.78 -58.50 -36.78
CA GLN A 106 -33.72 -57.55 -37.90
C GLN A 106 -34.34 -56.21 -37.48
N CYS A 107 -33.53 -55.14 -37.38
CA CYS A 107 -34.01 -53.80 -36.98
C CYS A 107 -35.08 -53.19 -37.93
N ARG A 108 -35.29 -53.77 -39.12
CA ARG A 108 -36.30 -53.36 -40.12
C ARG A 108 -37.31 -54.47 -40.44
N ALA A 109 -37.52 -55.43 -39.53
CA ALA A 109 -38.58 -56.43 -39.70
C ALA A 109 -39.96 -55.76 -39.71
N LYS A 110 -40.82 -56.16 -40.65
CA LYS A 110 -42.23 -55.70 -40.73
C LYS A 110 -43.12 -56.35 -39.66
N ASP A 111 -42.72 -57.53 -39.18
CA ASP A 111 -43.41 -58.25 -38.12
C ASP A 111 -42.60 -58.16 -36.82
N LYS A 112 -43.21 -57.62 -35.77
CA LYS A 112 -42.66 -57.68 -34.42
C LYS A 112 -42.78 -59.11 -33.93
N ASN A 113 -41.66 -59.76 -33.60
CA ASN A 113 -41.70 -61.06 -32.95
C ASN A 113 -41.72 -60.86 -31.41
N PRO A 114 -42.87 -61.05 -30.73
CA PRO A 114 -43.03 -60.69 -29.31
C PRO A 114 -42.20 -61.57 -28.36
N GLN A 115 -41.72 -62.73 -28.81
CA GLN A 115 -40.91 -63.63 -27.99
C GLN A 115 -39.50 -63.08 -27.70
N HIS A 116 -38.88 -62.36 -28.64
CA HIS A 116 -37.57 -61.75 -28.41
C HIS A 116 -37.64 -60.53 -27.48
N GLU A 117 -38.73 -59.75 -27.57
CA GLU A 117 -38.96 -58.59 -26.72
C GLU A 117 -39.22 -59.01 -25.26
N ALA A 118 -40.03 -60.07 -25.06
CA ALA A 118 -40.29 -60.64 -23.74
C ALA A 118 -39.01 -61.23 -23.09
N PHE A 119 -38.17 -61.92 -23.87
CA PHE A 119 -36.89 -62.44 -23.39
C PHE A 119 -35.92 -61.32 -22.99
N GLY A 120 -35.78 -60.29 -23.82
CA GLY A 120 -34.92 -59.14 -23.54
C GLY A 120 -35.35 -58.39 -22.28
N GLU A 121 -36.66 -58.22 -22.07
CA GLU A 121 -37.22 -57.59 -20.87
C GLU A 121 -36.95 -58.42 -19.60
N GLN A 122 -37.15 -59.74 -19.67
CA GLN A 122 -36.83 -60.65 -18.56
C GLN A 122 -35.35 -60.61 -18.19
N LEU A 123 -34.46 -60.70 -19.18
CA LEU A 123 -33.01 -60.65 -18.97
C LEU A 123 -32.58 -59.30 -18.39
N PHE A 124 -33.14 -58.19 -18.89
CA PHE A 124 -32.86 -56.86 -18.37
C PHE A 124 -33.34 -56.67 -16.93
N ASN A 125 -34.50 -57.21 -16.58
CA ASN A 125 -35.01 -57.18 -15.21
C ASN A 125 -34.11 -57.99 -14.27
N ILE A 126 -33.62 -59.16 -14.70
CA ILE A 126 -32.64 -59.94 -13.93
C ILE A 126 -31.32 -59.16 -13.77
N MET A 127 -30.78 -58.57 -14.85
CA MET A 127 -29.55 -57.77 -14.81
C MET A 127 -29.63 -56.65 -13.76
N LYS A 128 -30.79 -55.99 -13.61
CA LYS A 128 -31.00 -54.95 -12.60
C LYS A 128 -31.00 -55.47 -11.16
N THR A 129 -31.43 -56.71 -10.94
CA THR A 129 -31.50 -57.32 -9.59
C THR A 129 -30.18 -57.89 -9.09
N ILE A 130 -29.23 -58.13 -9.99
CA ILE A 130 -27.94 -58.72 -9.63
C ILE A 130 -27.10 -57.73 -8.81
N SER A 131 -26.56 -58.24 -7.69
CA SER A 131 -25.67 -57.51 -6.80
C SER A 131 -24.45 -58.38 -6.48
N PHE A 132 -23.24 -57.87 -6.75
CA PHE A 132 -21.99 -58.57 -6.43
C PHE A 132 -20.78 -57.64 -6.35
N GLU A 133 -19.68 -58.15 -5.83
CA GLU A 133 -18.38 -57.48 -5.81
C GLU A 133 -17.59 -57.80 -7.09
N GLY A 134 -17.34 -56.78 -7.92
CA GLY A 134 -16.56 -56.88 -9.16
C GLY A 134 -15.19 -56.19 -9.07
N TYR A 135 -14.51 -56.09 -10.21
CA TYR A 135 -13.22 -55.39 -10.35
C TYR A 135 -13.32 -53.88 -10.19
N THR A 136 -14.51 -53.31 -10.41
CA THR A 136 -14.82 -51.90 -10.20
C THR A 136 -15.46 -51.62 -8.83
N GLY A 137 -15.46 -52.61 -7.92
CA GLY A 137 -16.07 -52.53 -6.60
C GLY A 137 -17.48 -53.12 -6.57
N HIS A 138 -18.30 -52.68 -5.60
CA HIS A 138 -19.67 -53.14 -5.45
C HIS A 138 -20.53 -52.72 -6.66
N ILE A 139 -21.25 -53.67 -7.25
CA ILE A 139 -22.12 -53.47 -8.42
C ILE A 139 -23.56 -53.72 -7.99
N LYS A 140 -24.41 -52.71 -8.17
CA LYS A 140 -25.85 -52.74 -7.97
C LYS A 140 -26.50 -51.74 -8.91
N PHE A 141 -27.70 -52.01 -9.41
CA PHE A 141 -28.43 -51.12 -10.31
C PHE A 141 -29.73 -50.59 -9.69
N ASN A 142 -30.19 -49.43 -10.17
CA ASN A 142 -31.53 -48.92 -9.88
C ASN A 142 -32.57 -49.46 -10.89
N GLU A 143 -33.82 -49.02 -10.75
CA GLU A 143 -34.93 -49.43 -11.63
C GLU A 143 -34.70 -49.06 -13.11
N TYR A 144 -33.90 -48.02 -13.36
CA TYR A 144 -33.53 -47.52 -14.68
C TYR A 144 -32.28 -48.19 -15.28
N GLY A 145 -31.60 -49.08 -14.53
CA GLY A 145 -30.36 -49.72 -14.97
C GLY A 145 -29.09 -48.91 -14.75
N GLU A 146 -29.15 -47.84 -13.95
CA GLU A 146 -27.98 -47.04 -13.56
C GLU A 146 -27.32 -47.63 -12.32
N ARG A 147 -25.98 -47.59 -12.27
CA ARG A 147 -25.24 -48.15 -11.14
C ARG A 147 -25.38 -47.29 -9.90
N THR A 148 -25.79 -47.89 -8.80
CA THR A 148 -25.91 -47.27 -7.48
C THR A 148 -25.00 -47.94 -6.46
N ASN A 149 -24.79 -47.29 -5.30
CA ASN A 149 -23.95 -47.82 -4.22
C ASN A 149 -22.50 -48.13 -4.62
N TYR A 150 -21.93 -47.32 -5.52
CA TYR A 150 -20.52 -47.40 -5.87
C TYR A 150 -19.67 -46.61 -4.86
N THR A 151 -18.39 -46.98 -4.75
CA THR A 151 -17.42 -46.31 -3.86
C THR A 151 -16.22 -45.83 -4.67
N LEU A 152 -15.92 -44.54 -4.58
CA LEU A 152 -14.69 -43.95 -5.13
C LEU A 152 -13.77 -43.54 -3.99
N ASN A 153 -12.51 -43.93 -4.05
CA ASN A 153 -11.48 -43.44 -3.14
C ASN A 153 -11.01 -42.05 -3.61
N VAL A 154 -10.80 -41.14 -2.67
CA VAL A 154 -10.31 -39.78 -2.94
C VAL A 154 -8.83 -39.71 -2.59
N TYR A 155 -7.99 -39.57 -3.61
CA TYR A 155 -6.55 -39.46 -3.43
C TYR A 155 -6.10 -38.02 -3.54
N GLN A 156 -5.17 -37.61 -2.66
CA GLN A 156 -4.43 -36.36 -2.81
C GLN A 156 -2.94 -36.62 -2.90
N ILE A 157 -2.30 -35.84 -3.77
CA ILE A 157 -0.87 -35.78 -3.93
C ILE A 157 -0.41 -34.41 -3.46
N THR A 158 0.54 -34.43 -2.53
CA THR A 158 1.22 -33.26 -1.99
C THR A 158 2.72 -33.37 -2.24
N MET A 159 3.44 -32.25 -2.17
CA MET A 159 4.89 -32.20 -2.43
C MET A 159 5.66 -33.30 -1.66
N ASN A 160 6.53 -34.01 -2.37
CA ASN A 160 7.37 -35.09 -1.84
C ASN A 160 6.66 -36.30 -1.17
N LYS A 161 5.33 -36.32 -1.07
CA LYS A 161 4.58 -37.46 -0.52
C LYS A 161 4.08 -38.39 -1.64
N LEU A 162 3.76 -39.63 -1.28
CA LEU A 162 3.05 -40.57 -2.17
C LEU A 162 1.54 -40.26 -2.14
N PRO A 163 0.78 -40.62 -3.20
CA PRO A 163 -0.67 -40.47 -3.19
C PRO A 163 -1.27 -41.17 -1.97
N ARG A 164 -2.02 -40.42 -1.15
CA ARG A 164 -2.68 -40.94 0.04
C ARG A 164 -4.18 -40.89 -0.16
N ASN A 165 -4.88 -41.97 0.20
CA ASN A 165 -6.33 -41.97 0.28
C ASN A 165 -6.77 -41.09 1.47
N LEU A 166 -7.61 -40.09 1.21
CA LEU A 166 -8.14 -39.15 2.20
C LEU A 166 -9.54 -39.53 2.67
N GLY A 167 -10.22 -40.39 1.94
CA GLY A 167 -11.62 -40.66 2.19
C GLY A 167 -12.30 -41.38 1.04
N ASN A 168 -13.59 -41.63 1.21
CA ASN A 168 -14.42 -42.36 0.26
C ASN A 168 -15.62 -41.50 -0.14
N PHE A 169 -15.95 -41.51 -1.42
CA PHE A 169 -17.16 -40.93 -1.98
C PHE A 169 -18.14 -42.05 -2.28
N THR A 170 -19.29 -42.02 -1.61
CA THR A 170 -20.35 -43.04 -1.69
C THR A 170 -21.72 -42.37 -1.59
N ASN A 171 -22.70 -42.82 -2.38
CA ASN A 171 -24.09 -42.33 -2.33
C ASN A 171 -24.18 -40.79 -2.35
N ASP A 172 -23.45 -40.17 -3.28
CA ASP A 172 -23.37 -38.71 -3.44
C ASP A 172 -22.89 -37.93 -2.21
N GLN A 173 -22.29 -38.62 -1.24
CA GLN A 173 -21.69 -38.03 -0.05
C GLN A 173 -20.20 -38.33 0.02
N LEU A 174 -19.44 -37.30 0.40
CA LEU A 174 -18.00 -37.40 0.62
C LEU A 174 -17.72 -37.64 2.11
N PHE A 175 -17.13 -38.80 2.41
CA PHE A 175 -16.64 -39.15 3.74
C PHE A 175 -15.13 -38.99 3.77
N MET A 176 -14.63 -38.06 4.60
CA MET A 176 -13.20 -37.83 4.78
C MET A 176 -12.75 -38.48 6.08
N ASP A 177 -11.63 -39.21 6.05
CA ASP A 177 -10.99 -39.73 7.25
C ASP A 177 -10.35 -38.58 8.05
N ASP A 178 -10.30 -38.69 9.39
CA ASP A 178 -9.80 -37.63 10.29
C ASP A 178 -8.39 -37.16 9.85
N LEU A 179 -8.31 -35.94 9.32
CA LEU A 179 -7.14 -35.38 8.61
C LEU A 179 -5.97 -35.00 9.54
N LYS A 180 -5.95 -35.49 10.78
CA LYS A 180 -4.85 -35.23 11.73
C LYS A 180 -3.54 -35.75 11.15
N GLY A 181 -2.71 -34.83 10.63
CA GLY A 181 -1.42 -35.10 9.98
C GLY A 181 -1.40 -35.01 8.44
N PHE A 182 -2.52 -34.67 7.80
CA PHE A 182 -2.58 -34.37 6.36
C PHE A 182 -3.18 -32.98 6.09
N GLU A 183 -2.88 -32.01 6.94
CA GLU A 183 -3.00 -30.62 6.54
C GLU A 183 -1.96 -30.38 5.44
N GLY A 184 -2.43 -29.98 4.25
CA GLY A 184 -1.59 -29.20 3.35
C GLY A 184 -1.06 -27.99 4.12
N ARG A 185 0.14 -27.50 3.77
CA ARG A 185 0.88 -26.42 4.46
C ARG A 185 -0.03 -25.53 5.30
N GLN A 186 0.06 -25.61 6.63
CA GLN A 186 -0.51 -24.56 7.48
C GLN A 186 0.12 -23.22 7.06
N ALA A 187 -0.58 -22.09 7.28
CA ALA A 187 -0.07 -20.75 6.98
C ALA A 187 1.29 -20.44 7.65
N HIS A 188 1.71 -21.23 8.65
CA HIS A 188 3.01 -21.14 9.31
C HIS A 188 4.14 -21.99 8.69
N ASP A 189 3.82 -22.90 7.77
CA ASP A 189 4.78 -23.87 7.20
C ASP A 189 5.17 -23.44 5.78
N PHE A 190 5.64 -22.20 5.66
CA PHE A 190 6.27 -21.70 4.43
C PHE A 190 7.64 -22.35 4.25
N ASP A 191 8.01 -22.65 3.01
CA ASP A 191 9.30 -23.27 2.69
C ASP A 191 10.47 -22.36 3.08
N LYS A 192 11.00 -22.54 4.30
CA LYS A 192 12.17 -21.82 4.84
C LYS A 192 13.41 -22.05 3.97
N GLY A 193 13.45 -23.13 3.20
CA GLY A 193 14.50 -23.44 2.24
C GLY A 193 14.42 -22.61 0.96
N ARG A 194 13.26 -22.05 0.60
CA ARG A 194 13.10 -21.23 -0.61
C ARG A 194 13.55 -19.79 -0.36
N GLU A 195 14.46 -19.31 -1.20
CA GLU A 195 14.84 -17.89 -1.23
C GLU A 195 13.70 -17.05 -1.83
N ARG A 196 13.23 -16.04 -1.09
CA ARG A 196 12.14 -15.14 -1.47
C ARG A 196 12.66 -13.87 -2.13
N ILE A 197 11.97 -13.42 -3.17
CA ILE A 197 12.34 -12.23 -3.93
C ILE A 197 11.54 -11.03 -3.43
N ILE A 198 12.23 -10.03 -2.89
CA ILE A 198 11.67 -8.74 -2.49
C ILE A 198 11.89 -7.76 -3.64
N THR A 199 10.82 -7.26 -4.25
CA THR A 199 10.90 -6.13 -5.18
C THR A 199 10.90 -4.80 -4.41
N THR A 200 11.75 -3.87 -4.81
CA THR A 200 11.85 -2.53 -4.22
C THR A 200 12.25 -1.50 -5.26
N ILE A 201 12.26 -0.23 -4.87
CA ILE A 201 12.62 0.92 -5.71
C ILE A 201 13.66 1.78 -5.01
N LEU A 202 14.59 2.37 -5.76
CA LEU A 202 15.57 3.30 -5.23
C LEU A 202 14.88 4.64 -4.95
N ASP A 203 14.73 4.97 -3.67
CA ASP A 203 14.13 6.22 -3.20
C ASP A 203 14.67 6.55 -1.80
N GLU A 204 15.40 7.65 -1.67
CA GLU A 204 16.00 8.06 -0.39
C GLU A 204 14.93 8.60 0.58
N PRO A 205 14.93 8.28 1.89
CA PRO A 205 15.89 7.47 2.64
C PRO A 205 15.51 5.99 2.77
N PHE A 206 14.55 5.51 1.96
CA PHE A 206 13.99 4.18 2.11
C PHE A 206 14.90 3.09 1.57
N THR A 207 15.49 3.28 0.40
CA THR A 207 16.40 2.32 -0.22
C THR A 207 17.42 3.05 -1.07
N ILE A 208 18.68 2.82 -0.76
CA ILE A 208 19.84 3.47 -1.36
C ILE A 208 20.91 2.41 -1.66
N LEU A 209 21.59 2.55 -2.79
CA LEU A 209 22.70 1.67 -3.15
C LEU A 209 23.92 2.00 -2.30
N ASN A 210 24.54 0.96 -1.73
CA ASN A 210 25.81 1.12 -1.02
C ASN A 210 26.96 1.25 -2.03
N GLU A 211 27.32 2.50 -2.35
CA GLU A 211 28.40 2.82 -3.30
C GLU A 211 29.73 2.14 -2.95
N SER A 212 29.99 1.90 -1.66
CA SER A 212 31.24 1.28 -1.20
C SER A 212 31.37 -0.18 -1.62
N VAL A 213 30.24 -0.88 -1.83
CA VAL A 213 30.20 -2.32 -2.12
C VAL A 213 29.89 -2.59 -3.58
N VAL A 214 29.00 -1.79 -4.18
CA VAL A 214 28.50 -2.04 -5.54
C VAL A 214 29.20 -1.14 -6.58
N GLY A 215 29.93 -0.11 -6.14
CA GLY A 215 30.47 0.93 -7.01
C GLY A 215 29.41 1.96 -7.42
N ASN A 216 29.77 2.86 -8.34
CA ASN A 216 28.88 3.92 -8.82
C ASN A 216 27.97 3.39 -9.95
N LEU A 217 26.93 2.65 -9.59
CA LEU A 217 25.89 2.17 -10.51
C LEU A 217 24.72 3.16 -10.55
N THR A 218 24.25 3.47 -11.75
CA THR A 218 23.05 4.29 -11.92
C THR A 218 21.78 3.48 -11.65
N ALA A 219 20.70 4.18 -11.28
CA ALA A 219 19.40 3.54 -11.03
C ALA A 219 18.88 2.72 -12.22
N SER A 220 19.18 3.15 -13.45
CA SER A 220 18.83 2.41 -14.67
C SER A 220 19.60 1.12 -14.86
N GLU A 221 20.86 1.06 -14.41
CA GLU A 221 21.70 -0.14 -14.52
C GLU A 221 21.37 -1.15 -13.42
N ALA A 222 20.99 -0.67 -12.23
CA ALA A 222 20.55 -1.51 -11.12
C ALA A 222 19.17 -2.16 -11.36
N ALA A 223 18.36 -1.60 -12.27
CA ALA A 223 17.01 -2.09 -12.55
C ALA A 223 17.01 -3.56 -13.02
N GLY A 224 16.23 -4.42 -12.33
CA GLY A 224 16.14 -5.84 -12.61
C GLY A 224 17.28 -6.71 -12.07
N GLN A 225 18.34 -6.11 -11.50
CA GLN A 225 19.42 -6.86 -10.85
C GLN A 225 19.04 -7.29 -9.43
N PHE A 226 19.67 -8.37 -8.97
CA PHE A 226 19.48 -8.88 -7.61
C PHE A 226 20.56 -8.36 -6.68
N PHE A 227 20.16 -7.99 -5.46
CA PHE A 227 21.03 -7.44 -4.43
C PHE A 227 20.83 -8.17 -3.10
N THR A 228 21.91 -8.26 -2.31
CA THR A 228 21.87 -8.75 -0.93
C THR A 228 21.61 -7.60 0.06
N PHE A 229 21.34 -7.94 1.32
CA PHE A 229 21.12 -6.96 2.38
C PHE A 229 22.32 -6.04 2.65
N ASP A 230 23.55 -6.42 2.31
CA ASP A 230 24.76 -5.61 2.57
C ASP A 230 25.05 -4.59 1.45
N GLN A 231 24.46 -4.80 0.27
CA GLN A 231 24.62 -3.96 -0.92
C GLN A 231 23.64 -2.79 -0.95
N LEU A 232 22.59 -2.83 -0.13
CA LEU A 232 21.58 -1.80 -0.01
C LEU A 232 21.57 -1.28 1.43
N TYR A 233 21.21 -0.01 1.60
CA TYR A 233 20.97 0.59 2.91
C TYR A 233 19.72 1.48 2.88
N GLY A 234 19.08 1.67 4.02
CA GLY A 234 17.89 2.51 4.15
C GLY A 234 16.78 1.87 4.98
N TYR A 235 15.73 2.65 5.25
CA TYR A 235 14.63 2.23 6.12
C TYR A 235 13.97 0.91 5.68
N CYS A 236 13.64 0.77 4.39
CA CYS A 236 12.97 -0.42 3.88
C CYS A 236 13.89 -1.66 3.86
N VAL A 237 15.21 -1.45 3.76
CA VAL A 237 16.20 -2.53 3.82
C VAL A 237 16.27 -3.09 5.23
N ASP A 238 16.37 -2.23 6.24
CA ASP A 238 16.41 -2.64 7.64
C ASP A 238 15.08 -3.24 8.09
N LEU A 239 13.95 -2.67 7.66
CA LEU A 239 12.63 -3.26 7.89
C LEU A 239 12.53 -4.68 7.32
N ALA A 240 12.93 -4.87 6.06
CA ALA A 240 12.93 -6.19 5.44
C ALA A 240 13.89 -7.16 6.14
N ARG A 241 15.05 -6.69 6.60
CA ARG A 241 16.03 -7.52 7.32
C ARG A 241 15.42 -8.03 8.63
N LEU A 242 14.78 -7.14 9.40
CA LEU A 242 14.10 -7.52 10.64
C LEU A 242 12.97 -8.53 10.40
N ILE A 243 12.16 -8.34 9.36
CA ILE A 243 11.06 -9.25 9.03
C ILE A 243 11.60 -10.61 8.58
N CYS A 244 12.52 -10.63 7.61
CA CYS A 244 13.03 -11.88 7.04
C CYS A 244 13.90 -12.64 8.04
N GLU A 245 14.87 -12.00 8.69
CA GLU A 245 15.85 -12.70 9.53
C GLU A 245 15.35 -12.94 10.96
N LYS A 246 14.70 -11.96 11.60
CA LYS A 246 14.33 -12.06 13.02
C LYS A 246 12.93 -12.59 13.28
N LYS A 247 11.95 -12.23 12.43
CA LYS A 247 10.54 -12.57 12.68
C LYS A 247 10.10 -13.85 11.96
N LEU A 248 10.49 -14.00 10.69
CA LEU A 248 10.04 -15.11 9.84
C LEU A 248 11.10 -16.19 9.62
N GLU A 249 12.38 -15.90 9.89
CA GLU A 249 13.52 -16.80 9.67
C GLU A 249 13.58 -17.35 8.22
N ILE A 250 13.32 -16.49 7.23
CA ILE A 250 13.33 -16.82 5.81
C ILE A 250 14.51 -16.14 5.08
N ARG A 251 15.01 -16.81 4.04
CA ARG A 251 16.04 -16.23 3.17
C ARG A 251 15.39 -15.32 2.14
N CYS A 252 15.87 -14.07 2.08
CA CYS A 252 15.34 -13.04 1.18
C CYS A 252 16.47 -12.41 0.36
N LYS A 253 16.16 -12.02 -0.88
CA LYS A 253 17.02 -11.16 -1.71
C LYS A 253 16.22 -10.02 -2.31
N PHE A 254 16.87 -8.91 -2.55
CA PHE A 254 16.26 -7.76 -3.21
C PHE A 254 16.37 -7.85 -4.71
N ARG A 255 15.39 -7.27 -5.40
CA ARG A 255 15.44 -6.93 -6.81
C ARG A 255 14.93 -5.52 -6.98
N ILE A 256 15.67 -4.69 -7.71
CA ILE A 256 15.18 -3.35 -8.08
C ILE A 256 14.16 -3.50 -9.20
N VAL A 257 13.02 -2.83 -9.06
CA VAL A 257 11.93 -2.85 -10.03
C VAL A 257 12.43 -2.44 -11.42
N LYS A 258 12.00 -3.17 -12.46
CA LYS A 258 12.56 -3.04 -13.82
C LYS A 258 12.28 -1.70 -14.50
N ASP A 259 11.12 -1.11 -14.23
CA ASP A 259 10.62 0.10 -14.90
C ASP A 259 10.68 1.35 -14.01
N ASN A 260 11.35 1.26 -12.86
CA ASN A 260 11.47 2.31 -11.85
C ASN A 260 10.11 2.94 -11.45
N SER A 261 9.04 2.13 -11.40
CA SER A 261 7.70 2.58 -11.07
C SER A 261 7.11 1.85 -9.87
N PHE A 262 6.33 2.55 -9.05
CA PHE A 262 5.59 1.95 -7.94
C PHE A 262 4.51 0.97 -8.42
N GLY A 263 3.88 1.29 -9.55
CA GLY A 263 2.83 0.49 -10.15
C GLY A 263 1.49 1.22 -10.18
N ASN A 264 1.04 1.50 -11.40
CA ASN A 264 -0.23 2.11 -11.73
C ASN A 264 -0.89 1.32 -12.87
N LYS A 265 -2.19 1.53 -13.04
CA LYS A 265 -2.92 0.98 -14.18
C LYS A 265 -3.08 2.06 -15.25
N PRO A 266 -2.25 2.07 -16.32
CA PRO A 266 -2.28 3.15 -17.32
C PRO A 266 -3.59 3.18 -18.13
N ALA A 267 -4.25 2.04 -18.30
CA ALA A 267 -5.57 1.92 -18.92
C ALA A 267 -6.29 0.66 -18.39
N PRO A 268 -7.63 0.60 -18.42
CA PRO A 268 -8.40 -0.57 -17.96
C PRO A 268 -7.97 -1.90 -18.59
N ASP A 269 -7.59 -1.86 -19.87
CA ASP A 269 -7.22 -3.04 -20.68
C ASP A 269 -5.72 -3.36 -20.65
N LYS A 270 -4.90 -2.51 -20.03
CA LYS A 270 -3.45 -2.71 -19.93
C LYS A 270 -3.09 -3.37 -18.60
N PRO A 271 -2.06 -4.24 -18.58
CA PRO A 271 -1.58 -4.85 -17.35
C PRO A 271 -0.97 -3.80 -16.41
N TRP A 272 -0.94 -4.12 -15.12
CA TRP A 272 -0.25 -3.31 -14.12
C TRP A 272 1.25 -3.28 -14.38
N ASN A 273 1.84 -2.08 -14.29
CA ASN A 273 3.30 -1.89 -14.34
C ASN A 273 3.89 -1.81 -12.92
N GLY A 274 5.18 -1.53 -12.80
CA GLY A 274 5.86 -1.33 -11.53
C GLY A 274 5.90 -2.56 -10.63
N MET A 275 6.18 -2.30 -9.35
CA MET A 275 6.23 -3.32 -8.30
C MET A 275 4.90 -4.07 -8.17
N ILE A 276 3.75 -3.37 -8.29
CA ILE A 276 2.43 -4.01 -8.30
C ILE A 276 2.32 -5.03 -9.45
N GLY A 277 2.76 -4.65 -10.65
CA GLY A 277 2.78 -5.55 -11.80
C GLY A 277 3.67 -6.76 -11.60
N GLU A 278 4.83 -6.60 -10.96
CA GLU A 278 5.74 -7.71 -10.65
C GLU A 278 5.11 -8.70 -9.65
N LEU A 279 4.34 -8.22 -8.66
CA LEU A 279 3.61 -9.09 -7.74
C LEU A 279 2.46 -9.82 -8.43
N VAL A 280 1.67 -9.14 -9.26
CA VAL A 280 0.56 -9.73 -10.03
C VAL A 280 1.06 -10.81 -10.99
N ARG A 281 2.24 -10.61 -11.60
CA ARG A 281 2.87 -11.61 -12.48
C ARG A 281 3.67 -12.67 -11.72
N HIS A 282 3.69 -12.64 -10.39
CA HIS A 282 4.48 -13.51 -9.52
C HIS A 282 5.98 -13.54 -9.87
N GLU A 283 6.52 -12.41 -10.37
CA GLU A 283 7.95 -12.24 -10.58
C GLU A 283 8.68 -11.94 -9.26
N ALA A 284 7.97 -11.39 -8.27
CA ALA A 284 8.44 -11.15 -6.91
C ALA A 284 7.46 -11.76 -5.90
N ASP A 285 7.96 -12.16 -4.73
CA ASP A 285 7.16 -12.75 -3.66
C ASP A 285 6.63 -11.68 -2.69
N LEU A 286 7.35 -10.57 -2.54
CA LEU A 286 7.08 -9.48 -1.61
C LEU A 286 7.46 -8.14 -2.25
N ALA A 287 6.78 -7.05 -1.91
CA ALA A 287 7.24 -5.70 -2.18
C ALA A 287 7.42 -4.92 -0.88
N VAL A 288 8.67 -4.56 -0.57
CA VAL A 288 9.02 -3.74 0.59
C VAL A 288 9.62 -2.45 0.08
N ALA A 289 8.81 -1.40 0.09
CA ALA A 289 9.10 -0.08 -0.47
C ALA A 289 8.15 0.94 0.18
N PRO A 290 8.36 2.27 -0.01
CA PRO A 290 7.39 3.31 0.37
C PRO A 290 6.14 3.24 -0.53
N LEU A 291 5.40 2.13 -0.45
CA LEU A 291 4.27 1.81 -1.31
C LEU A 291 2.96 2.17 -0.60
N THR A 292 2.33 3.25 -1.07
CA THR A 292 1.06 3.73 -0.54
C THR A 292 -0.06 2.71 -0.77
N ILE A 293 -0.77 2.35 0.29
CA ILE A 293 -1.97 1.51 0.23
C ILE A 293 -3.10 2.32 -0.43
N THR A 294 -3.67 1.79 -1.51
CA THR A 294 -4.80 2.41 -2.23
C THR A 294 -5.82 1.34 -2.60
N SER A 295 -7.09 1.73 -2.71
CA SER A 295 -8.17 0.80 -3.07
C SER A 295 -7.93 0.08 -4.41
N GLN A 296 -7.33 0.74 -5.40
CA GLN A 296 -7.03 0.08 -6.68
C GLN A 296 -5.93 -0.97 -6.55
N ARG A 297 -4.89 -0.69 -5.76
CA ARG A 297 -3.80 -1.66 -5.55
C ARG A 297 -4.28 -2.85 -4.72
N GLU A 298 -5.07 -2.61 -3.67
CA GLU A 298 -5.68 -3.68 -2.85
C GLU A 298 -6.56 -4.64 -3.67
N SER A 299 -7.13 -4.19 -4.80
CA SER A 299 -7.95 -5.05 -5.66
C SER A 299 -7.14 -6.11 -6.43
N VAL A 300 -5.81 -6.00 -6.49
CA VAL A 300 -4.94 -6.89 -7.26
C VAL A 300 -3.76 -7.47 -6.50
N VAL A 301 -3.44 -6.92 -5.32
CA VAL A 301 -2.43 -7.41 -4.38
C VAL A 301 -2.96 -7.25 -2.97
N ASP A 302 -2.49 -8.08 -2.04
CA ASP A 302 -2.86 -7.96 -0.63
C ASP A 302 -1.79 -7.15 0.11
N PHE A 303 -2.21 -6.21 0.96
CA PHE A 303 -1.30 -5.45 1.81
C PHE A 303 -1.26 -5.97 3.25
N SER A 304 -0.12 -5.72 3.89
CA SER A 304 0.00 -5.80 5.34
C SER A 304 -0.74 -4.62 6.02
N LYS A 305 -0.86 -4.68 7.35
CA LYS A 305 -1.11 -3.50 8.17
C LYS A 305 -0.07 -2.41 7.86
N PRO A 306 -0.46 -1.13 7.88
CA PRO A 306 0.46 -0.05 7.55
C PRO A 306 1.59 0.01 8.59
N TRP A 307 2.83 0.03 8.12
CA TRP A 307 4.03 0.13 8.98
C TRP A 307 4.44 1.59 9.21
N MET A 308 3.89 2.54 8.45
CA MET A 308 4.10 3.98 8.67
C MET A 308 2.89 4.77 8.20
N ASN A 309 2.39 5.65 9.06
CA ASN A 309 1.28 6.55 8.75
C ASN A 309 1.81 7.87 8.17
N LEU A 310 1.12 8.36 7.14
CA LEU A 310 1.49 9.57 6.40
C LEU A 310 0.26 10.23 5.79
N GLY A 311 0.48 11.36 5.13
CA GLY A 311 -0.53 11.96 4.25
C GLY A 311 0.11 12.90 3.24
N ILE A 312 -0.68 13.41 2.31
CA ILE A 312 -0.26 14.42 1.35
C ILE A 312 0.03 15.71 2.13
N SER A 313 1.18 16.30 1.87
CA SER A 313 1.67 17.52 2.50
C SER A 313 2.13 18.51 1.44
N ILE A 314 2.25 19.79 1.83
CA ILE A 314 2.66 20.86 0.94
C ILE A 314 4.10 21.24 1.27
N LEU A 315 4.98 21.19 0.28
CA LEU A 315 6.37 21.64 0.36
C LEU A 315 6.51 22.97 -0.38
N ILE A 316 7.05 23.97 0.30
CA ILE A 316 7.45 25.24 -0.29
C ILE A 316 8.89 25.56 0.06
N THR A 317 9.45 26.59 -0.59
CA THR A 317 10.70 27.19 -0.13
C THR A 317 10.48 27.95 1.15
N LYS A 318 11.35 27.75 2.13
CA LYS A 318 11.41 28.53 3.35
C LYS A 318 11.61 30.01 2.98
N PRO A 319 10.76 30.93 3.45
CA PRO A 319 10.90 32.34 3.14
C PRO A 319 12.24 32.85 3.71
N GLU A 320 12.93 33.68 2.94
CA GLU A 320 14.15 34.33 3.41
C GLU A 320 13.80 35.23 4.61
N LYS A 321 14.72 35.31 5.57
CA LYS A 321 14.56 36.23 6.69
C LYS A 321 14.70 37.64 6.12
N ASN A 322 13.59 38.35 5.95
CA ASN A 322 13.61 39.72 5.48
C ASN A 322 14.60 40.54 6.31
N GLU A 323 15.51 41.23 5.63
CA GLU A 323 16.35 42.22 6.27
C GLU A 323 15.46 43.34 6.82
N PRO A 324 15.80 43.92 7.98
CA PRO A 324 15.02 45.01 8.55
C PRO A 324 14.99 46.17 7.56
N ASP A 325 13.79 46.64 7.23
CA ASP A 325 13.59 47.82 6.38
C ASP A 325 14.27 49.06 7.00
N VAL A 326 14.57 50.07 6.18
CA VAL A 326 15.27 51.30 6.61
C VAL A 326 14.52 52.01 7.75
N PHE A 327 13.19 51.89 7.79
CA PHE A 327 12.32 52.43 8.84
C PHE A 327 11.96 51.44 9.95
N SER A 328 12.65 50.29 10.04
CA SER A 328 12.42 49.28 11.08
C SER A 328 12.57 49.81 12.50
N PHE A 329 13.35 50.88 12.72
CA PHE A 329 13.46 51.53 14.03
C PHE A 329 12.16 52.18 14.49
N MET A 330 11.23 52.53 13.59
CA MET A 330 9.93 53.12 13.93
C MET A 330 8.88 52.05 14.29
N ALA A 331 9.09 50.81 13.86
CA ALA A 331 8.19 49.67 14.06
C ALA A 331 7.88 49.25 15.52
N PRO A 332 8.73 49.50 16.54
CA PRO A 332 8.44 49.13 17.93
C PRO A 332 7.22 49.84 18.55
N LEU A 333 6.75 50.93 17.93
CA LEU A 333 5.54 51.66 18.31
C LEU A 333 4.59 51.71 17.11
N SER A 334 3.29 51.57 17.34
CA SER A 334 2.30 51.67 16.27
C SER A 334 2.21 53.09 15.71
N GLY A 335 1.78 53.22 14.45
CA GLY A 335 1.56 54.52 13.81
C GLY A 335 0.62 55.43 14.61
N ASP A 336 -0.41 54.85 15.24
CA ASP A 336 -1.35 55.58 16.10
C ASP A 336 -0.64 56.23 17.31
N ILE A 337 0.29 55.52 17.94
CA ILE A 337 1.06 56.04 19.07
C ILE A 337 1.98 57.18 18.60
N TRP A 338 2.63 57.03 17.44
CA TRP A 338 3.46 58.09 16.86
C TRP A 338 2.68 59.37 16.58
N MET A 339 1.45 59.24 16.06
CA MET A 339 0.54 60.37 15.87
C MET A 339 0.16 61.01 17.21
N CYS A 340 -0.21 60.22 18.21
CA CYS A 340 -0.50 60.71 19.56
C CYS A 340 0.69 61.46 20.18
N VAL A 341 1.91 60.96 20.02
CA VAL A 341 3.14 61.60 20.51
C VAL A 341 3.36 62.95 19.83
N THR A 342 3.13 63.03 18.52
CA THR A 342 3.26 64.28 17.76
C THR A 342 2.22 65.31 18.21
N PHE A 343 0.96 64.92 18.40
CA PHE A 343 -0.07 65.81 18.92
C PHE A 343 0.20 66.24 20.37
N ALA A 344 0.65 65.32 21.23
CA ALA A 344 1.00 65.62 22.61
C ALA A 344 2.17 66.61 22.68
N TYR A 345 3.20 66.44 21.84
CA TYR A 345 4.33 67.36 21.74
C TYR A 345 3.92 68.78 21.37
N ILE A 346 3.07 68.93 20.34
CA ILE A 346 2.55 70.24 19.94
C ILE A 346 1.66 70.82 21.06
N GLY A 347 0.78 70.01 21.65
CA GLY A 347 -0.12 70.41 22.72
C GLY A 347 0.62 70.93 23.95
N VAL A 348 1.65 70.21 24.41
CA VAL A 348 2.48 70.63 25.55
C VAL A 348 3.27 71.89 25.23
N SER A 349 3.79 72.03 24.01
CA SER A 349 4.48 73.24 23.57
C SER A 349 3.56 74.47 23.62
N VAL A 350 2.31 74.33 23.17
CA VAL A 350 1.30 75.39 23.23
C VAL A 350 0.91 75.71 24.68
N ILE A 351 0.67 74.69 25.52
CA ILE A 351 0.33 74.88 26.94
C ILE A 351 1.47 75.59 27.67
N LEU A 352 2.72 75.17 27.47
CA LEU A 352 3.90 75.85 28.05
C LEU A 352 4.03 77.29 27.56
N PHE A 353 3.80 77.55 26.27
CA PHE A 353 3.79 78.91 25.75
C PHE A 353 2.73 79.79 26.41
N LEU A 354 1.50 79.31 26.55
CA LEU A 354 0.43 80.05 27.20
C LEU A 354 0.72 80.30 28.68
N VAL A 355 1.11 79.25 29.42
CA VAL A 355 1.44 79.37 30.86
C VAL A 355 2.61 80.32 31.07
N SER A 356 3.65 80.24 30.24
CA SER A 356 4.80 81.11 30.35
C SER A 356 4.51 82.56 29.94
N ARG A 357 3.55 82.79 29.04
CA ARG A 357 3.15 84.14 28.62
C ARG A 357 2.27 84.82 29.67
N PHE A 358 1.33 84.08 30.27
CA PHE A 358 0.35 84.62 31.23
C PHE A 358 0.86 84.67 32.68
N SER A 359 1.86 83.88 33.04
CA SER A 359 2.42 83.88 34.39
C SER A 359 3.39 85.06 34.58
N PRO A 360 3.10 86.03 35.48
CA PRO A 360 3.98 87.17 35.71
C PRO A 360 5.36 86.77 36.25
N TYR A 361 5.45 85.60 36.90
CA TYR A 361 6.67 85.07 37.52
C TYR A 361 7.72 84.56 36.51
N GLU A 362 7.36 84.41 35.23
CA GLU A 362 8.29 84.01 34.16
C GLU A 362 8.97 85.21 33.49
N TRP A 363 8.46 86.42 33.74
CA TRP A 363 9.02 87.66 33.23
C TRP A 363 10.15 88.12 34.15
N SER A 364 11.36 88.25 33.60
CA SER A 364 12.55 88.65 34.35
C SER A 364 13.21 89.84 33.67
N ILE A 365 13.85 90.67 34.47
CA ILE A 365 14.81 91.65 33.95
C ILE A 365 16.14 90.90 33.83
N GLU A 366 16.72 90.86 32.63
CA GLU A 366 18.01 90.18 32.38
C GLU A 366 19.22 91.08 32.56
N ASP A 367 19.10 92.37 32.22
CA ASP A 367 20.17 93.36 32.33
C ASP A 367 19.76 94.51 33.26
N GLU A 368 20.54 94.73 34.33
CA GLU A 368 20.33 95.85 35.27
C GLU A 368 20.65 97.21 34.64
N THR A 369 21.40 97.24 33.53
CA THR A 369 21.81 98.46 32.81
C THR A 369 20.73 98.98 31.86
N THR A 370 19.83 98.13 31.38
CA THR A 370 18.63 98.50 30.63
C THR A 370 17.46 97.59 31.04
N PRO A 371 16.52 98.06 31.88
CA PRO A 371 15.46 97.19 32.41
C PRO A 371 14.40 96.90 31.34
N GLN A 372 14.67 95.91 30.50
CA GLN A 372 13.69 95.31 29.61
C GLN A 372 13.15 94.03 30.24
N LEU A 373 11.83 93.93 30.33
CA LEU A 373 11.15 92.74 30.82
C LEU A 373 11.21 91.67 29.72
N SER A 374 12.11 90.69 29.86
CA SER A 374 12.30 89.63 28.88
C SER A 374 11.63 88.34 29.34
N ASN A 375 11.04 87.62 28.37
CA ASN A 375 10.53 86.28 28.55
C ASN A 375 11.22 85.37 27.53
N LYS A 376 11.97 84.40 28.03
CA LYS A 376 12.75 83.47 27.19
C LYS A 376 11.88 82.44 26.47
N PHE A 377 10.63 82.24 26.88
CA PHE A 377 9.70 81.26 26.30
C PHE A 377 8.91 81.84 25.11
N SER A 378 9.60 82.02 23.99
CA SER A 378 8.97 82.19 22.67
C SER A 378 8.41 80.85 22.14
N ILE A 379 7.51 80.86 21.16
CA ILE A 379 6.90 79.64 20.57
C ILE A 379 7.97 78.62 20.12
N LEU A 380 9.03 79.10 19.46
CA LEU A 380 10.15 78.25 19.04
C LEU A 380 10.96 77.72 20.23
N ASN A 381 11.12 78.53 21.28
CA ASN A 381 11.86 78.14 22.48
C ASN A 381 11.06 77.13 23.32
N THR A 382 9.74 77.24 23.36
CA THR A 382 8.86 76.25 24.02
C THR A 382 8.80 74.94 23.24
N LEU A 383 8.80 75.02 21.91
CA LEU A 383 8.88 73.84 21.03
C LEU A 383 10.23 73.14 21.22
N PHE A 384 11.32 73.90 21.23
CA PHE A 384 12.67 73.41 21.48
C PHE A 384 12.82 72.82 22.89
N PHE A 385 12.23 73.45 23.91
CA PHE A 385 12.20 72.92 25.27
C PHE A 385 11.46 71.58 25.34
N ALA A 386 10.28 71.47 24.73
CA ALA A 386 9.52 70.23 24.70
C ALA A 386 10.29 69.12 23.96
N LEU A 387 11.00 69.45 22.88
CA LEU A 387 11.81 68.50 22.11
C LEU A 387 13.05 68.05 22.89
N ALA A 388 13.75 68.97 23.53
CA ALA A 388 14.92 68.67 24.34
C ALA A 388 14.55 67.77 25.54
N ALA A 389 13.46 68.09 26.24
CA ALA A 389 12.93 67.26 27.31
C ALA A 389 12.53 65.85 26.82
N PHE A 390 11.98 65.75 25.60
CA PHE A 390 11.63 64.47 24.97
C PHE A 390 12.87 63.64 24.61
N MET A 391 13.91 64.29 24.07
CA MET A 391 15.20 63.70 23.72
C MET A 391 16.12 63.47 24.94
N GLN A 392 15.60 63.69 26.16
CA GLN A 392 16.34 63.58 27.42
C GLN A 392 17.58 64.47 27.50
N GLN A 393 17.54 65.63 26.82
CA GLN A 393 18.58 66.66 26.83
C GLN A 393 18.15 67.85 27.68
N GLY A 394 19.14 68.51 28.30
CA GLY A 394 18.92 69.74 29.08
C GLY A 394 18.82 70.98 28.19
N VAL A 395 18.23 72.05 28.73
CA VAL A 395 18.15 73.38 28.10
C VAL A 395 18.55 74.44 29.12
N ASP A 396 19.21 75.51 28.66
CA ASP A 396 19.72 76.60 29.52
C ASP A 396 18.61 77.47 30.13
N PHE A 397 17.37 77.33 29.68
CA PHE A 397 16.20 78.06 30.19
C PHE A 397 15.15 77.09 30.72
N ILE A 398 14.75 77.29 31.99
CA ILE A 398 13.85 76.42 32.75
C ILE A 398 12.67 77.27 33.25
N PRO A 399 11.42 76.76 33.24
CA PRO A 399 10.28 77.51 33.76
C PRO A 399 10.47 77.84 35.24
N ARG A 400 10.28 79.11 35.59
CA ARG A 400 10.39 79.62 36.96
C ARG A 400 9.08 79.48 37.74
N SER A 401 7.95 79.59 37.06
CA SER A 401 6.61 79.50 37.64
C SER A 401 6.24 78.09 38.08
N ILE A 402 5.45 77.99 39.15
CA ILE A 402 5.01 76.69 39.66
C ILE A 402 4.13 75.92 38.65
N SER A 403 3.28 76.65 37.92
CA SER A 403 2.44 76.08 36.85
C SER A 403 3.28 75.58 35.67
N GLY A 404 4.29 76.34 35.24
CA GLY A 404 5.21 75.92 34.17
C GLY A 404 6.07 74.71 34.57
N ARG A 405 6.55 74.69 35.82
CA ARG A 405 7.28 73.53 36.37
C ARG A 405 6.40 72.28 36.43
N LEU A 406 5.14 72.39 36.83
CA LEU A 406 4.23 71.25 36.89
C LEU A 406 3.98 70.64 35.49
N VAL A 407 3.74 71.48 34.48
CA VAL A 407 3.58 71.02 33.09
C VAL A 407 4.87 70.37 32.58
N ALA A 408 6.03 70.98 32.84
CA ALA A 408 7.33 70.42 32.47
C ALA A 408 7.62 69.09 33.18
N SER A 409 7.29 68.95 34.46
CA SER A 409 7.47 67.71 35.22
C SER A 409 6.60 66.57 34.70
N ILE A 410 5.34 66.84 34.36
CA ILE A 410 4.45 65.82 33.77
C ILE A 410 4.95 65.40 32.38
N TRP A 411 5.38 66.36 31.55
CA TRP A 411 5.95 66.06 30.24
C TRP A 411 7.24 65.25 30.34
N TRP A 412 8.09 65.56 31.33
CA TRP A 412 9.32 64.83 31.58
C TRP A 412 9.04 63.39 32.02
N TYR A 413 8.08 63.18 32.94
CA TYR A 413 7.66 61.85 33.36
C TYR A 413 7.07 61.03 32.19
N PHE A 414 6.20 61.65 31.38
CA PHE A 414 5.65 61.02 30.18
C PHE A 414 6.75 60.62 29.19
N SER A 415 7.69 61.53 28.91
CA SER A 415 8.81 61.28 27.98
C SER A 415 9.72 60.17 28.50
N MET A 416 10.00 60.12 29.80
CA MET A 416 10.78 59.05 30.42
C MET A 416 10.12 57.68 30.22
N ILE A 417 8.81 57.56 30.50
CA ILE A 417 8.07 56.31 30.33
C ILE A 417 8.07 55.89 28.86
N LEU A 418 7.79 56.82 27.95
CA LEU A 418 7.71 56.52 26.52
C LEU A 418 9.05 56.04 25.97
N VAL A 419 10.14 56.75 26.26
CA VAL A 419 11.48 56.35 25.79
C VAL A 419 11.89 55.02 26.42
N SER A 420 11.60 54.79 27.71
CA SER A 420 11.88 53.50 28.36
C SER A 420 11.09 52.34 27.76
N SER A 421 9.83 52.57 27.37
CA SER A 421 9.00 51.54 26.71
C SER A 421 9.47 51.30 25.27
N TYR A 422 9.85 52.35 24.56
CA TYR A 422 10.41 52.24 23.21
C TYR A 422 11.72 51.44 23.22
N THR A 423 12.65 51.74 24.14
CA THR A 423 13.93 51.00 24.23
C THR A 423 13.72 49.53 24.60
N ALA A 424 12.76 49.23 25.48
CA ALA A 424 12.38 47.86 25.82
C ALA A 424 11.79 47.10 24.61
N ASN A 425 10.83 47.71 23.89
CA ASN A 425 10.21 47.08 22.73
C ASN A 425 11.18 46.95 21.54
N LEU A 426 12.06 47.93 21.35
CA LEU A 426 13.12 47.87 20.33
C LEU A 426 14.07 46.71 20.61
N ALA A 427 14.51 46.54 21.86
CA ALA A 427 15.33 45.41 22.25
C ALA A 427 14.63 44.06 21.99
N ALA A 428 13.34 43.94 22.33
CA ALA A 428 12.55 42.76 22.02
C ALA A 428 12.40 42.53 20.51
N PHE A 429 12.16 43.58 19.73
CA PHE A 429 12.00 43.50 18.28
C PHE A 429 13.27 43.04 17.57
N LEU A 430 14.43 43.55 18.00
CA LEU A 430 15.73 43.16 17.42
C LEU A 430 16.11 41.70 17.69
N THR A 431 15.59 41.11 18.76
CA THR A 431 15.85 39.69 19.09
C THR A 431 14.96 38.72 18.31
N VAL A 432 13.75 39.13 17.90
CA VAL A 432 12.77 38.23 17.27
C VAL A 432 12.58 38.55 15.78
N LYS A 433 13.29 37.80 14.93
CA LYS A 433 13.01 37.78 13.48
C LYS A 433 11.89 36.77 13.18
N ARG A 434 10.64 37.24 13.07
CA ARG A 434 9.51 36.37 12.68
C ARG A 434 9.60 36.07 11.19
N MET A 435 9.59 34.78 10.85
CA MET A 435 9.37 34.33 9.47
C MET A 435 7.87 34.38 9.22
N VAL A 436 7.42 35.22 8.27
CA VAL A 436 6.02 35.25 7.84
C VAL A 436 5.90 34.40 6.60
N THR A 437 5.08 33.35 6.67
CA THR A 437 4.76 32.53 5.50
C THR A 437 3.57 33.15 4.76
N PRO A 438 3.61 33.25 3.43
CA PRO A 438 2.48 33.80 2.66
C PRO A 438 1.23 32.90 2.68
N ILE A 439 1.37 31.63 3.09
CA ILE A 439 0.33 30.60 3.02
C ILE A 439 0.44 29.72 4.26
N GLU A 440 -0.69 29.42 4.88
CA GLU A 440 -0.78 28.53 6.06
C GLU A 440 -1.61 27.28 5.79
N SER A 441 -2.53 27.34 4.81
CA SER A 441 -3.49 26.28 4.50
C SER A 441 -3.51 25.88 3.02
N VAL A 442 -4.15 24.73 2.71
CA VAL A 442 -4.36 24.29 1.33
C VAL A 442 -5.38 25.16 0.60
N GLU A 443 -6.33 25.74 1.33
CA GLU A 443 -7.33 26.67 0.80
C GLU A 443 -6.67 27.96 0.31
N ASP A 444 -5.70 28.47 1.07
CA ASP A 444 -4.91 29.64 0.69
C ASP A 444 -4.08 29.35 -0.56
N LEU A 445 -3.45 28.17 -0.62
CA LEU A 445 -2.72 27.72 -1.81
C LEU A 445 -3.61 27.69 -3.05
N ALA A 446 -4.83 27.18 -2.94
CA ALA A 446 -5.76 27.10 -4.06
C ALA A 446 -6.29 28.47 -4.53
N ARG A 447 -6.33 29.47 -3.63
CA ARG A 447 -6.77 30.84 -3.94
C ARG A 447 -5.64 31.73 -4.46
N HIS A 448 -4.39 31.41 -4.14
CA HIS A 448 -3.25 32.27 -4.45
C HIS A 448 -2.95 32.29 -5.96
N PRO A 449 -3.15 33.41 -6.68
CA PRO A 449 -3.12 33.42 -8.15
C PRO A 449 -1.73 33.23 -8.77
N HIS A 450 -0.67 33.65 -8.06
CA HIS A 450 0.70 33.61 -8.57
C HIS A 450 1.51 32.38 -8.14
N LEU A 451 0.94 31.51 -7.31
CA LEU A 451 1.61 30.31 -6.82
C LEU A 451 1.13 29.09 -7.58
N LYS A 452 2.01 28.51 -8.38
CA LYS A 452 1.72 27.25 -9.07
C LYS A 452 1.90 26.09 -8.11
N TYR A 453 1.15 25.01 -8.31
CA TYR A 453 1.30 23.80 -7.52
C TYR A 453 1.14 22.55 -8.37
N GLY A 454 1.81 21.46 -7.98
CA GLY A 454 1.83 20.23 -8.76
C GLY A 454 2.22 18.98 -7.98
N VAL A 455 2.13 17.84 -8.67
CA VAL A 455 2.30 16.48 -8.14
C VAL A 455 3.13 15.63 -9.10
N VAL A 456 3.59 14.46 -8.65
CA VAL A 456 4.26 13.47 -9.51
C VAL A 456 3.27 12.82 -10.48
N ARG A 457 3.64 12.73 -11.75
CA ARG A 457 2.87 12.06 -12.81
C ARG A 457 2.82 10.55 -12.57
N GLY A 458 1.62 9.98 -12.57
CA GLY A 458 1.39 8.60 -12.16
C GLY A 458 1.61 8.36 -10.67
N GLY A 459 1.61 9.40 -9.82
CA GLY A 459 1.66 9.22 -8.38
C GLY A 459 0.30 8.81 -7.79
N SER A 460 0.31 8.17 -6.62
CA SER A 460 -0.89 7.98 -5.78
C SER A 460 -1.55 9.32 -5.42
N THR A 461 -0.74 10.37 -5.24
CA THR A 461 -1.19 11.75 -5.02
C THR A 461 -1.94 12.32 -6.20
N GLN A 462 -1.49 12.08 -7.44
CA GLN A 462 -2.22 12.51 -8.64
C GLN A 462 -3.59 11.83 -8.71
N GLU A 463 -3.61 10.51 -8.51
CA GLU A 463 -4.86 9.75 -8.55
C GLU A 463 -5.85 10.18 -7.47
N PHE A 464 -5.37 10.56 -6.29
CA PHE A 464 -6.18 11.16 -5.24
C PHE A 464 -6.91 12.43 -5.72
N PHE A 465 -6.20 13.36 -6.37
CA PHE A 465 -6.81 14.59 -6.90
C PHE A 465 -7.81 14.32 -8.04
N VAL A 466 -7.52 13.34 -8.89
CA VAL A 466 -8.42 12.92 -9.99
C VAL A 466 -9.74 12.37 -9.46
N LYS A 467 -9.68 11.58 -8.39
CA LYS A 467 -10.85 10.85 -7.84
C LYS A 467 -11.53 11.54 -6.67
N SER A 468 -11.01 12.66 -6.20
CA SER A 468 -11.56 13.31 -5.03
C SER A 468 -12.96 13.86 -5.28
N ASP A 469 -13.87 13.64 -4.34
CA ASP A 469 -15.22 14.22 -4.33
C ASP A 469 -15.26 15.64 -3.75
N VAL A 470 -14.15 16.10 -3.15
CA VAL A 470 -14.09 17.42 -2.52
C VAL A 470 -13.91 18.50 -3.58
N LYS A 471 -14.87 19.43 -3.65
CA LYS A 471 -14.89 20.54 -4.64
C LYS A 471 -13.58 21.34 -4.72
N LEU A 472 -12.90 21.53 -3.58
CA LEU A 472 -11.61 22.21 -3.52
C LEU A 472 -10.54 21.44 -4.33
N PHE A 473 -10.40 20.15 -4.07
CA PHE A 473 -9.41 19.28 -4.73
C PHE A 473 -9.72 19.07 -6.21
N GLN A 474 -11.00 19.00 -6.60
CA GLN A 474 -11.42 18.98 -8.00
C GLN A 474 -11.01 20.25 -8.74
N ARG A 475 -11.16 21.43 -8.11
CA ARG A 475 -10.71 22.70 -8.69
C ARG A 475 -9.18 22.76 -8.81
N MET A 476 -8.47 22.29 -7.79
CA MET A 476 -7.01 22.20 -7.83
C MET A 476 -6.54 21.26 -8.95
N TRP A 477 -7.19 20.11 -9.13
CA TRP A 477 -6.91 19.19 -10.22
C TRP A 477 -7.14 19.83 -11.58
N ALA A 478 -8.26 20.53 -11.77
CA ALA A 478 -8.54 21.23 -13.02
C ALA A 478 -7.48 22.30 -13.35
N ASN A 479 -6.96 23.02 -12.33
CA ASN A 479 -5.87 23.97 -12.50
C ASN A 479 -4.55 23.28 -12.87
N MET A 480 -4.21 22.17 -12.19
CA MET A 480 -3.04 21.36 -12.51
C MET A 480 -3.10 20.80 -13.94
N GLN A 481 -4.27 20.37 -14.38
CA GLN A 481 -4.49 19.83 -15.72
C GLN A 481 -4.34 20.88 -16.83
N GLN A 482 -4.66 22.14 -16.55
CA GLN A 482 -4.42 23.25 -17.49
C GLN A 482 -2.94 23.60 -17.64
N ASN A 483 -2.11 23.29 -16.65
CA ASN A 483 -0.71 23.67 -16.58
C ASN A 483 0.19 22.42 -16.55
N ASP A 484 0.41 21.74 -17.66
CA ASP A 484 1.17 20.47 -17.67
C ASP A 484 2.60 20.60 -17.12
N ASP A 485 3.21 21.80 -17.20
CA ASP A 485 4.52 22.10 -16.59
C ASP A 485 4.53 21.88 -15.06
N VAL A 486 3.40 21.92 -14.36
CA VAL A 486 3.38 21.68 -12.90
C VAL A 486 3.54 20.20 -12.54
N LEU A 487 3.33 19.27 -13.48
CA LEU A 487 3.46 17.84 -13.22
C LEU A 487 4.90 17.39 -13.46
N VAL A 488 5.51 16.76 -12.45
CA VAL A 488 6.91 16.30 -12.49
C VAL A 488 7.00 14.78 -12.61
N LYS A 489 8.14 14.23 -13.04
CA LYS A 489 8.32 12.77 -13.21
C LYS A 489 8.76 12.08 -11.93
N SER A 490 9.52 12.75 -11.07
CA SER A 490 10.03 12.20 -9.81
C SER A 490 9.89 13.19 -8.64
N ASN A 491 9.97 12.67 -7.41
CA ASN A 491 9.98 13.50 -6.21
C ASN A 491 11.17 14.47 -6.19
N GLU A 492 12.35 14.02 -6.62
CA GLU A 492 13.56 14.85 -6.67
C GLU A 492 13.42 16.03 -7.63
N GLU A 493 12.83 15.80 -8.81
CA GLU A 493 12.53 16.86 -9.78
C GLU A 493 11.57 17.90 -9.17
N GLY A 494 10.52 17.44 -8.47
CA GLY A 494 9.58 18.31 -7.77
C GLY A 494 10.24 19.16 -6.68
N ILE A 495 11.08 18.53 -5.84
CA ILE A 495 11.83 19.22 -4.77
C ILE A 495 12.79 20.26 -5.36
N ASN A 496 13.54 19.90 -6.41
CA ASN A 496 14.45 20.83 -7.06
C ASN A 496 13.70 21.99 -7.73
N LYS A 497 12.54 21.71 -8.34
CA LYS A 497 11.67 22.75 -8.92
C LYS A 497 11.19 23.73 -7.86
N VAL A 498 10.81 23.27 -6.66
CA VAL A 498 10.48 24.15 -5.52
C VAL A 498 11.67 25.05 -5.20
N ARG A 499 12.86 24.48 -5.01
CA ARG A 499 14.08 25.21 -4.65
C ARG A 499 14.45 26.30 -5.67
N ILE A 500 14.31 26.02 -6.96
CA ILE A 500 14.65 26.96 -8.05
C ILE A 500 13.59 28.07 -8.19
N SER A 501 12.32 27.77 -7.89
CA SER A 501 11.19 28.67 -8.14
C SER A 501 11.07 29.82 -7.13
N LYS A 502 11.89 29.87 -6.08
CA LYS A 502 11.94 30.94 -5.07
C LYS A 502 10.54 31.40 -4.59
N GLY A 503 9.73 30.46 -4.13
CA GLY A 503 8.39 30.74 -3.57
C GLY A 503 7.25 30.88 -4.58
N LYS A 504 7.48 30.61 -5.89
CA LYS A 504 6.44 30.64 -6.94
C LYS A 504 5.89 29.26 -7.32
N TYR A 505 6.41 28.20 -6.73
CA TYR A 505 5.95 26.83 -6.93
C TYR A 505 5.86 26.08 -5.59
N ALA A 506 4.75 25.38 -5.37
CA ALA A 506 4.53 24.47 -4.25
C ALA A 506 4.41 23.03 -4.77
N PHE A 507 5.01 22.09 -4.06
CA PHE A 507 4.97 20.68 -4.45
C PHE A 507 4.19 19.87 -3.43
N LEU A 508 3.21 19.10 -3.92
CA LEU A 508 2.41 18.21 -3.08
C LEU A 508 3.02 16.81 -3.12
N LEU A 509 3.54 16.39 -1.97
CA LEU A 509 4.18 15.09 -1.78
C LEU A 509 3.85 14.51 -0.41
N GLU A 510 4.18 13.24 -0.21
CA GLU A 510 3.93 12.54 1.04
C GLU A 510 4.73 13.13 2.20
N SER A 511 4.11 13.20 3.38
CA SER A 511 4.60 13.94 4.54
C SER A 511 5.97 13.47 5.03
N ILE A 512 6.27 12.18 4.89
CA ILE A 512 7.54 11.59 5.32
C ILE A 512 8.70 12.08 4.45
N LYS A 513 8.51 12.10 3.12
CA LYS A 513 9.51 12.65 2.19
C LYS A 513 9.68 14.16 2.40
N ASN A 514 8.61 14.88 2.74
CA ASN A 514 8.66 16.31 3.07
C ASN A 514 9.47 16.56 4.36
N GLU A 515 9.18 15.83 5.44
CA GLU A 515 9.93 15.87 6.72
C GLU A 515 11.43 15.66 6.48
N TYR A 516 11.77 14.55 5.81
CA TYR A 516 13.15 14.22 5.44
C TYR A 516 13.83 15.33 4.61
N THR A 517 13.13 15.90 3.63
CA THR A 517 13.70 16.94 2.76
C THR A 517 13.98 18.24 3.52
N ASN A 518 13.16 18.59 4.51
CA ASN A 518 13.31 19.81 5.29
C ASN A 518 14.54 19.79 6.20
N GLU A 519 14.92 18.61 6.69
CA GLU A 519 16.08 18.42 7.56
C GLU A 519 17.40 18.33 6.77
N ARG A 520 17.33 18.13 5.46
CA ARG A 520 18.51 18.05 4.59
C ARG A 520 19.00 19.42 4.12
N HIS A 521 20.32 19.54 4.01
CA HIS A 521 20.94 20.73 3.42
C HIS A 521 20.45 20.96 1.98
N PRO A 522 20.20 22.23 1.57
CA PRO A 522 20.53 23.48 2.28
C PRO A 522 19.43 24.00 3.25
N CYS A 523 18.52 23.15 3.75
CA CYS A 523 17.48 23.50 4.74
C CYS A 523 16.60 24.69 4.30
N ASN A 524 16.38 24.79 2.99
CA ASN A 524 15.68 25.91 2.33
C ASN A 524 14.23 25.58 1.97
N THR A 525 13.70 24.46 2.45
CA THR A 525 12.31 24.06 2.28
C THR A 525 11.58 24.02 3.61
N MET A 526 10.26 24.06 3.56
CA MET A 526 9.42 23.85 4.74
C MET A 526 8.08 23.22 4.36
N LYS A 527 7.53 22.45 5.30
CA LYS A 527 6.16 21.95 5.27
C LYS A 527 5.18 23.04 5.71
N ILE A 528 4.07 23.17 5.00
CA ILE A 528 2.93 24.01 5.40
C ILE A 528 1.71 23.14 5.69
N GLY A 529 0.97 23.54 6.73
CA GLY A 529 -0.34 23.00 7.06
C GLY A 529 -0.32 21.58 7.60
N SER A 530 -1.51 21.06 7.91
CA SER A 530 -1.72 19.66 8.23
C SER A 530 -1.69 18.80 6.96
N ASN A 531 -1.59 17.49 7.13
CA ASN A 531 -1.75 16.57 6.01
C ASN A 531 -3.19 16.68 5.45
N LEU A 532 -3.34 16.58 4.13
CA LEU A 532 -4.63 16.68 3.43
C LEU A 532 -5.47 15.40 3.57
N ASP A 533 -4.81 14.26 3.82
CA ASP A 533 -5.43 12.96 3.98
C ASP A 533 -4.69 12.11 5.04
N SER A 534 -5.22 10.92 5.30
CA SER A 534 -4.61 9.90 6.15
C SER A 534 -4.38 8.63 5.33
N LYS A 535 -3.12 8.28 5.13
CA LYS A 535 -2.63 7.15 4.34
C LYS A 535 -1.57 6.40 5.14
N GLY A 536 -1.16 5.25 4.62
CA GLY A 536 -0.02 4.53 5.15
C GLY A 536 0.74 3.77 4.08
N TYR A 537 2.02 3.53 4.35
CA TYR A 537 2.80 2.56 3.61
C TYR A 537 2.56 1.16 4.17
N GLY A 538 2.39 0.19 3.27
CA GLY A 538 2.22 -1.22 3.60
C GLY A 538 3.20 -2.09 2.83
N ILE A 539 3.43 -3.31 3.32
CA ILE A 539 4.15 -4.33 2.57
C ILE A 539 3.14 -5.04 1.69
N ALA A 540 3.40 -5.08 0.38
CA ALA A 540 2.49 -5.77 -0.55
C ALA A 540 2.95 -7.19 -0.82
N THR A 541 1.97 -8.08 -0.97
CA THR A 541 2.14 -9.50 -1.28
C THR A 541 1.19 -9.90 -2.41
N PRO A 542 1.51 -10.92 -3.22
CA PRO A 542 0.55 -11.46 -4.17
C PRO A 542 -0.72 -11.93 -3.45
N VAL A 543 -1.88 -11.82 -4.10
CA VAL A 543 -3.17 -12.21 -3.50
C VAL A 543 -3.13 -13.66 -3.02
N GLY A 544 -3.53 -13.89 -1.77
CA GLY A 544 -3.54 -15.22 -1.16
C GLY A 544 -2.15 -15.75 -0.77
N SER A 545 -1.15 -14.89 -0.64
CA SER A 545 0.19 -15.27 -0.20
C SER A 545 0.20 -15.83 1.23
N GLU A 546 0.91 -16.96 1.43
CA GLU A 546 1.15 -17.58 2.74
C GLU A 546 1.88 -16.64 3.72
N LEU A 547 2.65 -15.66 3.21
CA LEU A 547 3.47 -14.77 4.03
C LEU A 547 2.67 -13.61 4.64
N ARG A 548 1.49 -13.28 4.11
CA ARG A 548 0.75 -12.05 4.46
C ARG A 548 0.41 -11.99 5.94
N GLU A 549 -0.12 -13.07 6.49
CA GLU A 549 -0.57 -13.09 7.90
C GLU A 549 0.61 -13.03 8.86
N ALA A 550 1.69 -13.76 8.56
CA ALA A 550 2.90 -13.73 9.35
C ALA A 550 3.57 -12.34 9.33
N ILE A 551 3.57 -11.66 8.17
CA ILE A 551 4.04 -10.27 8.04
C ILE A 551 3.14 -9.31 8.83
N ASN A 552 1.82 -9.49 8.80
CA ASN A 552 0.89 -8.67 9.59
C ASN A 552 1.22 -8.72 11.08
N ILE A 553 1.39 -9.93 11.63
CA ILE A 553 1.74 -10.12 13.04
C ILE A 553 3.11 -9.48 13.33
N ALA A 554 4.11 -9.71 12.47
CA ALA A 554 5.44 -9.13 12.63
C ALA A 554 5.42 -7.59 12.63
N VAL A 555 4.65 -6.96 11.73
CA VAL A 555 4.51 -5.49 11.65
C VAL A 555 3.82 -4.94 12.89
N LEU A 556 2.77 -5.62 13.39
CA LEU A 556 2.09 -5.22 14.62
C LEU A 556 3.02 -5.30 15.83
N GLU A 557 3.76 -6.39 15.98
CA GLU A 557 4.72 -6.56 17.08
C GLU A 557 5.80 -5.47 17.06
N MET A 558 6.37 -5.17 15.88
CA MET A 558 7.36 -4.09 15.71
C MET A 558 6.78 -2.68 15.93
N SER A 559 5.46 -2.54 15.80
CA SER A 559 4.76 -1.29 16.11
C SER A 559 4.56 -1.14 17.62
N GLU A 560 4.24 -2.23 18.32
CA GLU A 560 4.01 -2.26 19.77
C GLU A 560 5.32 -2.13 20.57
N ASP A 561 6.40 -2.74 20.10
CA ASP A 561 7.72 -2.69 20.75
C ASP A 561 8.50 -1.39 20.47
N GLY A 562 8.02 -0.55 19.53
CA GLY A 562 8.65 0.73 19.17
C GLY A 562 9.81 0.63 18.18
N THR A 563 10.08 -0.54 17.60
CA THR A 563 11.13 -0.75 16.60
C THR A 563 10.91 0.12 15.36
N LEU A 564 9.67 0.23 14.87
CA LEU A 564 9.34 1.06 13.69
C LEU A 564 9.62 2.56 13.92
N ASN A 565 9.36 3.04 15.14
CA ASN A 565 9.67 4.42 15.54
C ASN A 565 11.18 4.66 15.64
N SER A 566 11.91 3.67 16.16
CA SER A 566 13.36 3.72 16.26
C SER A 566 14.02 3.79 14.88
N LEU A 567 13.55 2.97 13.93
CA LEU A 567 14.00 3.05 12.53
C LEU A 567 13.65 4.41 11.91
N LYS A 568 12.48 4.98 12.22
CA LYS A 568 12.08 6.29 11.69
C LYS A 568 13.07 7.37 12.15
N ALA A 569 13.43 7.37 13.43
CA ALA A 569 14.36 8.33 14.02
C ALA A 569 15.82 8.18 13.54
N VAL A 570 16.19 7.08 12.88
CA VAL A 570 17.54 6.88 12.33
C VAL A 570 17.63 7.38 10.88
N PHE A 571 16.58 7.15 10.09
CA PHE A 571 16.62 7.40 8.65
C PHE A 571 15.89 8.68 8.21
N ILE A 572 14.89 9.13 8.97
CA ILE A 572 14.00 10.22 8.58
C ILE A 572 14.15 11.45 9.47
N GLY A 573 14.28 11.25 10.79
CA GLY A 573 14.64 12.30 11.77
C GLY A 573 16.13 12.28 12.05
#